data_AF-A0A1T1BVY5-F1
#
_entry.id   AF-A0A1T1BVY5-F1
#
_cell.length_a   1.000
_cell.length_b   1.000
_cell.length_c   1.000
_cell.angle_alpha   90.00
_cell.angle_beta   90.00
_cell.angle_gamma   90.00
#
_symmetry.space_group_name_H-M   'P 1'
#
loop_
_entity.id
_entity.type
_entity.pdbx_description
1 polymer ?
#
loop_
_entity_poly.entity_id
_entity_poly.type
_entity_poly.pdbx_seq_one_letter_code
_entity_poly.pdbx_strand_id
1 'polypeptide(L)'
;MKIKITLIVTLFIFIGCKDKEPDIDYALSEVTAKFPQILKGGINQYKFEKSVKNGKYNFEIQLYSQTDTVRDPQKIMVFINSKKECYAIPFLSNTHRDYWEFRNEKSLPGIIKKVNTTFTRQYIEALNALHINTSEICNTLTNEILMSLLNCGRVSQDDSQYLKSLVFYNGNGLVELNESDKELKEKLLKNYEEIIRTPNTDINSHKSIALGYLDYKNYRFYQVVFKYDHINHPTIKGKEIITKTTLQIKSYRHDRVVNMMSSSF
;
A
#
# COMPACT_ATOMS: atom_id res chain seq x y z
N MET A 1 6.24 -38.47 62.70
CA MET A 1 7.33 -37.74 62.01
C MET A 1 6.70 -36.90 60.89
N LYS A 2 6.91 -35.59 60.92
CA LYS A 2 6.13 -34.60 60.15
C LYS A 2 6.42 -34.67 58.66
N ILE A 3 5.33 -34.55 57.91
CA ILE A 3 5.17 -34.49 56.46
C ILE A 3 6.25 -33.61 55.81
N LYS A 4 7.10 -34.18 54.95
CA LYS A 4 7.95 -33.45 54.01
C LYS A 4 7.31 -33.46 52.61
N ILE A 5 6.12 -32.87 52.51
CA ILE A 5 5.52 -32.43 51.25
C ILE A 5 5.86 -30.95 51.13
N THR A 6 7.11 -30.63 50.81
CA THR A 6 7.52 -29.23 50.61
C THR A 6 8.74 -29.14 49.71
N LEU A 7 8.75 -29.86 48.58
CA LEU A 7 9.76 -29.63 47.53
C LEU A 7 9.29 -30.11 46.15
N ILE A 8 7.99 -30.00 45.85
CA ILE A 8 7.41 -30.27 44.51
C ILE A 8 6.66 -29.03 43.96
N VAL A 9 6.63 -27.92 44.71
CA VAL A 9 5.90 -26.70 44.31
C VAL A 9 6.81 -25.64 43.68
N THR A 10 8.14 -25.82 43.66
CA THR A 10 9.09 -24.90 42.99
C THR A 10 9.37 -25.24 41.53
N LEU A 11 8.63 -26.17 40.93
CA LEU A 11 8.56 -26.33 39.49
C LEU A 11 7.39 -25.50 38.93
N PHE A 12 7.23 -24.26 39.41
CA PHE A 12 6.49 -23.22 38.69
C PHE A 12 7.27 -22.92 37.40
N ILE A 13 7.04 -23.74 36.39
CA ILE A 13 6.51 -23.30 35.10
C ILE A 13 7.00 -21.88 34.73
N PHE A 14 8.31 -21.75 34.49
CA PHE A 14 8.80 -20.78 33.52
C PHE A 14 8.53 -21.35 32.11
N ILE A 15 7.26 -21.64 31.82
CA ILE A 15 6.79 -21.60 30.42
C ILE A 15 6.73 -20.12 30.13
N GLY A 16 7.88 -19.53 29.83
CA GLY A 16 7.90 -18.24 29.18
C GLY A 16 7.02 -18.39 27.94
N CYS A 17 5.94 -17.61 27.87
CA CYS A 17 5.33 -17.32 26.58
C CYS A 17 6.47 -16.82 25.70
N LYS A 18 7.01 -17.69 24.83
CA LYS A 18 7.80 -17.21 23.70
C LYS A 18 6.84 -16.34 22.93
N ASP A 19 7.08 -15.03 22.97
CA ASP A 19 6.35 -14.10 22.10
C ASP A 19 6.47 -14.65 20.68
N LYS A 20 5.32 -14.96 20.09
CA LYS A 20 5.26 -15.52 18.75
C LYS A 20 5.88 -14.50 17.80
N GLU A 21 7.00 -14.81 17.17
CA GLU A 21 7.57 -13.92 16.18
C GLU A 21 6.68 -13.88 14.92
N PRO A 22 6.59 -12.71 14.25
CA PRO A 22 5.84 -12.60 13.01
C PRO A 22 6.50 -13.44 11.90
N ASP A 23 5.73 -14.30 11.24
CA ASP A 23 6.22 -15.17 10.17
C ASP A 23 6.20 -14.43 8.82
N ILE A 24 7.21 -13.58 8.62
CA ILE A 24 7.34 -12.75 7.42
C ILE A 24 7.65 -13.60 6.18
N ASP A 25 8.48 -14.64 6.32
CA ASP A 25 8.90 -15.48 5.20
C ASP A 25 7.71 -16.25 4.62
N TYR A 26 6.83 -16.75 5.49
CA TYR A 26 5.54 -17.33 5.09
C TYR A 26 4.66 -16.32 4.37
N ALA A 27 4.48 -15.11 4.93
CA ALA A 27 3.63 -14.08 4.32
C ALA A 27 4.13 -13.66 2.92
N LEU A 28 5.45 -13.52 2.74
CA LEU A 28 6.08 -13.26 1.44
C LEU A 28 5.86 -14.43 0.46
N SER A 29 6.04 -15.67 0.92
CA SER A 29 5.85 -16.86 0.10
C SER A 29 4.40 -17.04 -0.35
N GLU A 30 3.42 -16.78 0.53
CA GLU A 30 2.00 -16.85 0.20
C GLU A 30 1.60 -15.80 -0.84
N VAL A 31 1.99 -14.54 -0.65
CA VAL A 31 1.61 -13.48 -1.59
C VAL A 31 2.27 -13.72 -2.95
N THR A 32 3.52 -14.18 -3.00
CA THR A 32 4.19 -14.46 -4.27
C THR A 32 3.67 -15.70 -4.98
N ALA A 33 3.08 -16.66 -4.24
CA ALA A 33 2.32 -17.75 -4.83
C ALA A 33 0.99 -17.28 -5.45
N LYS A 34 0.29 -16.33 -4.80
CA LYS A 34 -1.01 -15.78 -5.25
C LYS A 34 -0.88 -14.82 -6.43
N PHE A 35 0.25 -14.11 -6.55
CA PHE A 35 0.45 -13.06 -7.54
C PHE A 35 1.56 -13.42 -8.55
N PRO A 36 1.23 -13.96 -9.73
CA PRO A 36 2.24 -14.35 -10.73
C PRO A 36 2.98 -13.18 -11.39
N GLN A 37 2.64 -11.94 -11.05
CA GLN A 37 3.30 -10.70 -11.44
C GLN A 37 4.57 -10.41 -10.65
N ILE A 38 4.69 -11.00 -9.44
CA ILE A 38 5.84 -10.83 -8.57
C ILE A 38 6.68 -12.10 -8.56
N LEU A 39 7.99 -11.97 -8.36
CA LEU A 39 8.90 -13.10 -8.35
C LEU A 39 8.55 -14.06 -7.18
N LYS A 40 8.42 -15.34 -7.48
CA LYS A 40 8.13 -16.36 -6.46
C LYS A 40 9.26 -16.46 -5.44
N GLY A 41 8.91 -16.44 -4.16
CA GLY A 41 9.85 -16.70 -3.07
C GLY A 41 9.49 -15.99 -1.77
N GLY A 42 10.37 -16.15 -0.78
CA GLY A 42 10.29 -15.50 0.53
C GLY A 42 11.40 -14.48 0.73
N ILE A 43 11.91 -14.38 1.97
CA ILE A 43 12.88 -13.37 2.41
C ILE A 43 14.16 -13.32 1.58
N ASN A 44 14.56 -14.44 0.97
CA ASN A 44 15.75 -14.51 0.12
C ASN A 44 15.61 -13.76 -1.21
N GLN A 45 14.38 -13.52 -1.68
CA GLN A 45 14.09 -12.82 -2.94
C GLN A 45 13.75 -11.34 -2.73
N TYR A 46 13.55 -10.94 -1.47
CA TYR A 46 12.97 -9.65 -1.10
C TYR A 46 13.77 -8.98 0.02
N LYS A 47 14.34 -7.82 -0.29
CA LYS A 47 15.10 -7.00 0.65
C LYS A 47 14.16 -6.09 1.44
N PHE A 48 14.33 -6.07 2.75
CA PHE A 48 13.66 -5.11 3.63
C PHE A 48 14.10 -3.67 3.28
N GLU A 49 13.14 -2.78 3.02
CA GLU A 49 13.41 -1.34 2.81
C GLU A 49 13.21 -0.55 4.10
N LYS A 50 12.03 -0.67 4.72
CA LYS A 50 11.62 0.17 5.85
C LYS A 50 10.45 -0.45 6.60
N SER A 51 10.31 -0.11 7.88
CA SER A 51 9.10 -0.39 8.64
C SER A 51 8.59 0.84 9.40
N VAL A 52 7.31 0.79 9.74
CA VAL A 52 6.63 1.77 10.58
C VAL A 52 5.85 1.00 11.64
N LYS A 53 6.05 1.36 12.91
CA LYS A 53 5.35 0.77 14.05
C LYS A 53 4.47 1.83 14.69
N ASN A 54 3.24 1.47 15.00
CA ASN A 54 2.34 2.34 15.74
C ASN A 54 2.09 1.76 17.14
N GLY A 55 2.59 2.46 18.17
CA GLY A 55 2.47 1.99 19.56
C GLY A 55 1.05 2.12 20.15
N LYS A 56 0.19 2.99 19.59
CA LYS A 56 -1.19 3.15 20.08
C LYS A 56 -2.04 1.92 19.76
N TYR A 57 -1.92 1.40 18.55
CA TYR A 57 -2.71 0.25 18.08
C TYR A 57 -1.91 -1.04 17.93
N ASN A 58 -0.61 -1.00 18.22
CA ASN A 58 0.30 -2.15 18.17
C ASN A 58 0.31 -2.87 16.82
N PHE A 59 0.22 -2.13 15.72
CA PHE A 59 0.47 -2.65 14.38
C PHE A 59 1.88 -2.26 13.89
N GLU A 60 2.39 -3.05 12.95
CA GLU A 60 3.60 -2.75 12.19
C GLU A 60 3.33 -2.97 10.71
N ILE A 61 3.88 -2.09 9.87
CA ILE A 61 3.87 -2.26 8.41
C ILE A 61 5.31 -2.27 7.95
N GLN A 62 5.66 -3.25 7.13
CA GLN A 62 6.99 -3.41 6.56
C GLN A 62 6.91 -3.34 5.04
N LEU A 63 7.89 -2.70 4.40
CA LEU A 63 8.02 -2.63 2.96
C LEU A 63 9.23 -3.44 2.53
N TYR A 64 9.00 -4.37 1.61
CA TYR A 64 10.01 -5.21 1.00
C TYR A 64 10.08 -4.92 -0.49
N SER A 65 11.29 -4.84 -1.05
CA SER A 65 11.52 -4.71 -2.48
C SER A 65 12.16 -5.97 -3.01
N GLN A 66 11.72 -6.40 -4.19
CA GLN A 66 12.42 -7.41 -4.95
C GLN A 66 13.89 -6.99 -5.13
N THR A 67 14.80 -7.96 -5.04
CA THR A 67 16.24 -7.73 -5.22
C THR A 67 16.55 -7.09 -6.58
N ASP A 68 17.60 -6.27 -6.63
CA ASP A 68 17.97 -5.29 -7.70
C ASP A 68 18.25 -5.88 -9.11
N THR A 69 17.81 -7.11 -9.39
CA THR A 69 18.05 -7.83 -10.64
C THR A 69 17.02 -7.54 -11.74
N VAL A 70 16.00 -6.71 -11.47
CA VAL A 70 14.87 -6.48 -12.39
C VAL A 70 14.67 -4.99 -12.67
N ARG A 71 14.48 -4.64 -13.95
CA ARG A 71 14.29 -3.26 -14.46
C ARG A 71 13.03 -2.57 -13.90
N ASP A 72 12.06 -3.35 -13.41
CA ASP A 72 10.82 -2.90 -12.78
C ASP A 72 10.60 -3.64 -11.45
N PRO A 73 11.36 -3.32 -10.40
CA PRO A 73 11.31 -4.08 -9.14
C PRO A 73 9.93 -3.92 -8.49
N GLN A 74 9.29 -5.06 -8.23
CA GLN A 74 8.01 -5.08 -7.53
C GLN A 74 8.25 -5.09 -6.02
N LYS A 75 7.30 -4.50 -5.27
CA LYS A 75 7.38 -4.44 -3.82
C LYS A 75 6.22 -5.18 -3.17
N ILE A 76 6.41 -5.49 -1.89
CA ILE A 76 5.41 -6.14 -1.05
C ILE A 76 5.30 -5.35 0.25
N MET A 77 4.07 -5.03 0.65
CA MET A 77 3.78 -4.51 1.98
C MET A 77 3.33 -5.66 2.87
N VAL A 78 3.97 -5.82 4.02
CA VAL A 78 3.60 -6.81 5.04
C VAL A 78 2.99 -6.07 6.23
N PHE A 79 1.76 -6.42 6.56
CA PHE A 79 1.01 -5.91 7.70
C PHE A 79 1.13 -6.91 8.85
N ILE A 80 1.39 -6.40 10.04
CA ILE A 80 1.59 -7.19 11.24
C ILE A 80 0.70 -6.61 12.33
N ASN A 81 -0.18 -7.41 12.93
CA ASN A 81 -1.04 -6.96 14.03
C ASN A 81 -0.40 -7.19 15.41
N SER A 82 -1.15 -6.84 16.45
CA SER A 82 -0.71 -6.98 17.85
C SER A 82 -0.46 -8.44 18.28
N LYS A 83 -1.08 -9.41 17.59
CA LYS A 83 -0.89 -10.85 17.79
C LYS A 83 0.23 -11.44 16.94
N LYS A 84 0.99 -10.60 16.24
CA LYS A 84 2.08 -11.00 15.34
C LYS A 84 1.60 -11.85 14.16
N GLU A 85 0.31 -11.77 13.83
CA GLU A 85 -0.25 -12.33 12.60
C GLU A 85 0.15 -11.43 11.44
N CYS A 86 0.52 -12.04 10.31
CA CYS A 86 1.05 -11.36 9.14
C CYS A 86 0.08 -11.49 7.96
N TYR A 87 -0.05 -10.42 7.19
CA TYR A 87 -0.74 -10.44 5.90
C TYR A 87 0.05 -9.59 4.92
N ALA A 88 0.38 -10.14 3.74
CA ALA A 88 1.16 -9.44 2.74
C ALA A 88 0.30 -9.07 1.52
N ILE A 89 0.51 -7.88 0.97
CA ILE A 89 -0.10 -7.45 -0.29
C ILE A 89 0.97 -6.95 -1.27
N PRO A 90 0.76 -7.10 -2.59
CA PRO A 90 1.63 -6.48 -3.57
C PRO A 90 1.53 -4.95 -3.53
N PHE A 91 2.66 -4.28 -3.61
CA PHE A 91 2.77 -2.86 -3.93
C PHE A 91 3.45 -2.74 -5.29
N LEU A 92 2.65 -2.97 -6.33
CA LEU A 92 3.14 -3.06 -7.71
C LEU A 92 3.57 -1.70 -8.25
N SER A 93 4.49 -1.71 -9.21
CA SER A 93 4.87 -0.51 -9.95
C SER A 93 3.73 0.00 -10.85
N ASN A 94 3.94 1.16 -11.48
CA ASN A 94 2.94 1.79 -12.35
C ASN A 94 2.68 1.02 -13.67
N THR A 95 3.46 -0.04 -13.97
CA THR A 95 3.21 -0.90 -15.13
C THR A 95 1.91 -1.72 -14.96
N HIS A 96 1.51 -2.02 -13.72
CA HIS A 96 0.30 -2.75 -13.38
C HIS A 96 -0.90 -1.81 -13.21
N ARG A 97 -1.30 -1.16 -14.32
CA ARG A 97 -2.29 -0.07 -14.35
C ARG A 97 -3.67 -0.48 -13.86
N ASP A 98 -4.06 -1.72 -14.11
CA ASP A 98 -5.31 -2.32 -13.67
C ASP A 98 -5.37 -2.50 -12.15
N TYR A 99 -4.26 -2.91 -11.53
CA TYR A 99 -4.14 -3.02 -10.08
C TYR A 99 -4.35 -1.67 -9.38
N TRP A 100 -3.84 -0.59 -9.96
CA TRP A 100 -3.99 0.77 -9.44
C TRP A 100 -5.27 1.47 -9.88
N GLU A 101 -6.06 0.86 -10.77
CA GLU A 101 -7.28 1.43 -11.34
C GLU A 101 -7.05 2.81 -12.01
N PHE A 102 -5.94 2.99 -12.74
CA PHE A 102 -5.64 4.24 -13.44
C PHE A 102 -6.65 4.51 -14.57
N ARG A 103 -7.68 5.32 -14.30
CA ARG A 103 -8.84 5.53 -15.18
C ARG A 103 -8.53 6.17 -16.52
N ASN A 104 -7.55 7.08 -16.54
CA ASN A 104 -7.18 7.84 -17.73
C ASN A 104 -5.98 7.24 -18.48
N GLU A 105 -5.54 6.04 -18.09
CA GLU A 105 -4.43 5.33 -18.74
C GLU A 105 -4.94 4.31 -19.74
N LYS A 106 -4.25 4.18 -20.89
CA LYS A 106 -4.51 3.08 -21.82
C LYS A 106 -4.12 1.75 -21.16
N SER A 107 -4.85 0.68 -21.47
CA SER A 107 -4.49 -0.67 -21.05
C SER A 107 -3.21 -1.13 -21.77
N LEU A 108 -2.48 -2.06 -21.17
CA LEU A 108 -1.26 -2.67 -21.73
C LEU A 108 -1.49 -4.17 -22.01
N PRO A 109 -2.47 -4.54 -22.85
CA PRO A 109 -2.78 -5.95 -23.10
C PRO A 109 -1.58 -6.65 -23.74
N GLY A 110 -1.27 -7.86 -23.27
CA GLY A 110 -0.22 -8.70 -23.84
C GLY A 110 1.22 -8.38 -23.41
N ILE A 111 1.49 -7.22 -22.79
CA ILE A 111 2.82 -6.85 -22.29
C ILE A 111 2.95 -7.22 -20.80
N ILE A 112 1.94 -6.88 -20.00
CA ILE A 112 1.92 -7.12 -18.55
C ILE A 112 0.80 -8.11 -18.21
N LYS A 113 1.09 -9.07 -17.32
CA LYS A 113 0.09 -10.03 -16.84
C LYS A 113 -1.00 -9.31 -16.05
N LYS A 114 -2.24 -9.43 -16.51
CA LYS A 114 -3.43 -8.84 -15.85
C LYS A 114 -3.53 -9.26 -14.39
N VAL A 115 -3.85 -8.31 -13.52
CA VAL A 115 -4.11 -8.51 -12.10
C VAL A 115 -5.63 -8.55 -11.87
N ASN A 116 -6.15 -9.64 -11.32
CA ASN A 116 -7.59 -9.82 -11.10
C ASN A 116 -8.10 -9.19 -9.79
N THR A 117 -7.39 -8.18 -9.28
CA THR A 117 -7.68 -7.45 -8.04
C THR A 117 -7.18 -6.02 -8.16
N THR A 118 -7.49 -5.19 -7.17
CA THR A 118 -6.99 -3.82 -7.08
C THR A 118 -6.28 -3.60 -5.75
N PHE A 119 -5.44 -2.57 -5.67
CA PHE A 119 -4.72 -2.20 -4.45
C PHE A 119 -5.68 -1.97 -3.29
N THR A 120 -6.72 -1.14 -3.51
CA THR A 120 -7.76 -0.87 -2.50
C THR A 120 -8.39 -2.18 -2.00
N ARG A 121 -8.68 -3.13 -2.89
CA ARG A 121 -9.28 -4.42 -2.49
C ARG A 121 -8.32 -5.25 -1.63
N GLN A 122 -7.06 -5.39 -2.03
CA GLN A 122 -6.07 -6.14 -1.24
C GLN A 122 -5.79 -5.47 0.10
N TYR A 123 -5.73 -4.13 0.14
CA TYR A 123 -5.56 -3.38 1.37
C TYR A 123 -6.69 -3.67 2.35
N ILE A 124 -7.94 -3.60 1.90
CA ILE A 124 -9.11 -3.88 2.74
C ILE A 124 -9.16 -5.36 3.18
N GLU A 125 -8.82 -6.30 2.30
CA GLU A 125 -8.68 -7.72 2.66
C GLU A 125 -7.67 -7.91 3.80
N ALA A 126 -6.50 -7.24 3.73
CA ALA A 126 -5.48 -7.30 4.77
C ALA A 126 -5.98 -6.76 6.11
N LEU A 127 -6.64 -5.60 6.10
CA LEU A 127 -7.19 -4.99 7.31
C LEU A 127 -8.23 -5.88 7.98
N ASN A 128 -9.14 -6.45 7.19
CA ASN A 128 -10.19 -7.34 7.68
C ASN A 128 -9.63 -8.67 8.19
N ALA A 129 -8.67 -9.27 7.48
CA ALA A 129 -8.02 -10.53 7.86
C ALA A 129 -7.25 -10.41 9.18
N LEU A 130 -6.58 -9.27 9.40
CA LEU A 130 -5.82 -9.00 10.61
C LEU A 130 -6.64 -8.38 11.75
N HIS A 131 -7.93 -8.13 11.52
CA HIS A 131 -8.84 -7.48 12.47
C HIS A 131 -8.35 -6.08 12.94
N ILE A 132 -7.73 -5.33 12.02
CA ILE A 132 -7.26 -3.95 12.23
C ILE A 132 -8.09 -2.97 11.40
N ASN A 133 -9.40 -3.22 11.36
CA ASN A 133 -10.35 -2.64 10.42
C ASN A 133 -11.35 -1.65 11.05
N THR A 134 -11.09 -1.12 12.25
CA THR A 134 -11.92 -0.02 12.79
C THR A 134 -11.57 1.29 12.07
N SER A 135 -12.52 2.24 12.01
CA SER A 135 -12.32 3.55 11.38
C SER A 135 -11.04 4.26 11.79
N GLU A 136 -10.83 4.37 13.10
CA GLU A 136 -9.71 5.09 13.69
C GLU A 136 -8.36 4.42 13.37
N ILE A 137 -8.32 3.09 13.43
CA ILE A 137 -7.13 2.31 13.07
C ILE A 137 -6.87 2.45 11.58
N CYS A 138 -7.88 2.31 10.72
CA CYS A 138 -7.73 2.43 9.27
C CYS A 138 -7.20 3.81 8.86
N ASN A 139 -7.74 4.88 9.45
CA ASN A 139 -7.25 6.23 9.21
C ASN A 139 -5.78 6.36 9.62
N THR A 140 -5.45 5.97 10.86
CA THR A 140 -4.07 6.04 11.37
C THR A 140 -3.12 5.23 10.49
N LEU A 141 -3.49 3.99 10.18
CA LEU A 141 -2.69 3.07 9.37
C LEU A 141 -2.46 3.62 7.97
N THR A 142 -3.51 4.15 7.32
CA THR A 142 -3.40 4.74 5.99
C THR A 142 -2.49 5.98 6.00
N ASN A 143 -2.57 6.81 7.04
CA ASN A 143 -1.66 7.94 7.20
C ASN A 143 -0.22 7.48 7.40
N GLU A 144 0.03 6.44 8.21
CA GLU A 144 1.38 5.90 8.40
C GLU A 144 1.94 5.30 7.10
N ILE A 145 1.13 4.64 6.28
CA ILE A 145 1.56 4.17 4.95
C ILE A 145 2.01 5.35 4.10
N LEU A 146 1.15 6.36 3.95
CA LEU A 146 1.39 7.46 3.02
C LEU A 146 2.53 8.36 3.51
N MET A 147 2.51 8.78 4.77
CA MET A 147 3.45 9.77 5.30
C MET A 147 4.76 9.14 5.77
N SER A 148 4.70 7.99 6.44
CA SER A 148 5.88 7.42 7.11
C SER A 148 6.55 6.33 6.27
N LEU A 149 5.77 5.41 5.71
CA LEU A 149 6.32 4.28 4.96
C LEU A 149 6.74 4.70 3.54
N LEU A 150 5.85 5.37 2.81
CA LEU A 150 6.07 5.83 1.43
C LEU A 150 6.68 7.23 1.33
N ASN A 151 6.67 8.00 2.42
CA ASN A 151 7.20 9.37 2.47
C ASN A 151 6.58 10.30 1.42
N CYS A 152 5.26 10.22 1.26
CA CYS A 152 4.51 11.08 0.36
C CYS A 152 4.51 12.53 0.84
N GLY A 153 4.61 13.48 -0.09
CA GLY A 153 4.32 14.88 0.17
C GLY A 153 2.82 15.14 0.18
N ARG A 154 2.34 15.97 1.10
CA ARG A 154 0.95 16.46 1.05
C ARG A 154 0.83 17.55 0.02
N VAL A 155 -0.26 17.54 -0.73
CA VAL A 155 -0.56 18.58 -1.71
C VAL A 155 -1.83 19.29 -1.29
N SER A 156 -1.72 20.60 -1.06
CA SER A 156 -2.86 21.46 -0.74
C SER A 156 -3.58 21.92 -2.00
N GLN A 157 -4.71 22.60 -1.84
CA GLN A 157 -5.38 23.25 -2.98
C GLN A 157 -4.52 24.36 -3.62
N ASP A 158 -3.70 25.06 -2.83
CA ASP A 158 -2.85 26.13 -3.32
C ASP A 158 -1.70 25.60 -4.19
N ASP A 159 -1.23 24.39 -3.89
CA ASP A 159 -0.19 23.68 -4.66
C ASP A 159 -0.75 22.98 -5.92
N SER A 160 -2.07 22.97 -6.09
CA SER A 160 -2.76 22.15 -7.10
C SER A 160 -2.37 22.47 -8.54
N GLN A 161 -2.04 23.74 -8.84
CA GLN A 161 -1.62 24.13 -10.18
C GLN A 161 -0.35 23.41 -10.62
N TYR A 162 0.55 23.09 -9.68
CA TYR A 162 1.76 22.32 -9.97
C TYR A 162 1.43 20.89 -10.41
N LEU A 163 0.39 20.26 -9.85
CA LEU A 163 -0.03 18.91 -10.24
C LEU A 163 -0.44 18.82 -11.71
N LYS A 164 -1.01 19.90 -12.27
CA LYS A 164 -1.50 19.93 -13.65
C LYS A 164 -0.37 19.74 -14.68
N SER A 165 0.84 20.23 -14.38
CA SER A 165 1.99 20.20 -15.28
C SER A 165 3.10 19.23 -14.84
N LEU A 166 2.97 18.64 -13.66
CA LEU A 166 3.98 17.74 -13.10
C LEU A 166 4.07 16.43 -13.89
N VAL A 167 5.24 16.19 -14.47
CA VAL A 167 5.62 14.97 -15.17
C VAL A 167 6.95 14.46 -14.64
N PHE A 168 6.97 13.20 -14.21
CA PHE A 168 8.20 12.48 -13.91
C PHE A 168 8.65 11.66 -15.11
N TYR A 169 9.95 11.45 -15.26
CA TYR A 169 10.49 10.60 -16.32
C TYR A 169 11.02 9.30 -15.72
N ASN A 170 10.56 8.17 -16.26
CA ASN A 170 10.89 6.84 -15.78
C ASN A 170 11.55 6.02 -16.91
N GLY A 171 12.70 5.41 -16.63
CA GLY A 171 13.48 4.61 -17.59
C GLY A 171 13.01 3.16 -17.77
N ASN A 172 11.79 2.82 -17.35
CA ASN A 172 11.28 1.45 -17.43
C ASN A 172 10.94 1.03 -18.88
N GLY A 173 11.97 0.74 -19.67
CA GLY A 173 11.87 0.37 -21.09
C GLY A 173 11.21 -0.97 -21.40
N LEU A 174 10.57 -1.66 -20.43
CA LEU A 174 9.71 -2.82 -20.70
C LEU A 174 8.34 -2.42 -21.25
N VAL A 175 7.92 -1.18 -20.98
CA VAL A 175 6.63 -0.63 -21.40
C VAL A 175 6.91 0.63 -22.20
N GLU A 176 7.59 0.49 -23.34
CA GLU A 176 7.66 1.56 -24.32
C GLU A 176 6.25 1.83 -24.85
N LEU A 177 5.67 2.93 -24.39
CA LEU A 177 4.57 3.54 -25.13
C LEU A 177 5.13 4.75 -25.83
N ASN A 178 4.92 4.79 -27.15
CA ASN A 178 4.96 5.99 -27.96
C ASN A 178 3.81 6.94 -27.57
N GLU A 179 3.71 7.31 -26.29
CA GLU A 179 2.78 8.35 -25.83
C GLU A 179 3.32 9.69 -26.33
N SER A 180 2.56 10.31 -27.22
CA SER A 180 2.86 11.66 -27.70
C SER A 180 2.71 12.67 -26.57
N ASP A 181 3.42 13.80 -26.67
CA ASP A 181 3.32 14.88 -25.68
C ASP A 181 1.89 15.41 -25.54
N LYS A 182 1.11 15.37 -26.63
CA LYS A 182 -0.31 15.75 -26.62
C LYS A 182 -1.13 14.78 -25.79
N GLU A 183 -0.99 13.48 -26.00
CA GLU A 183 -1.72 12.45 -25.23
C GLU A 183 -1.36 12.51 -23.74
N LEU A 184 -0.08 12.70 -23.41
CA LEU A 184 0.38 12.87 -22.04
C LEU A 184 -0.28 14.08 -21.37
N LYS A 185 -0.29 15.25 -22.04
CA LYS A 185 -0.93 16.46 -21.52
C LYS A 185 -2.43 16.28 -21.30
N GLU A 186 -3.13 15.67 -22.27
CA GLU A 186 -4.56 15.38 -22.15
C GLU A 186 -4.87 14.46 -20.97
N LYS A 187 -4.05 13.42 -20.77
CA LYS A 187 -4.16 12.50 -19.64
C LYS A 187 -3.97 13.20 -18.30
N LEU A 188 -2.90 13.99 -18.16
CA LEU A 188 -2.61 14.71 -16.91
C LEU A 188 -3.70 15.72 -16.59
N LEU A 189 -4.26 16.39 -17.60
CA LEU A 189 -5.40 17.28 -17.44
C LEU A 189 -6.62 16.52 -16.90
N LYS A 190 -6.96 15.35 -17.48
CA LYS A 190 -8.07 14.51 -16.99
C LYS A 190 -7.85 14.01 -15.56
N ASN A 191 -6.61 13.60 -15.22
CA ASN A 191 -6.26 13.23 -13.85
C ASN A 191 -6.47 14.41 -12.90
N TYR A 192 -5.96 15.58 -13.26
CA TYR A 192 -6.11 16.81 -12.48
C TYR A 192 -7.58 17.16 -12.26
N GLU A 193 -8.41 17.12 -13.32
CA GLU A 193 -9.84 17.39 -13.22
C GLU A 193 -10.58 16.39 -12.30
N GLU A 194 -10.20 15.12 -12.30
CA GLU A 194 -10.76 14.14 -11.36
C GLU A 194 -10.30 14.38 -9.92
N ILE A 195 -9.01 14.74 -9.74
CA ILE A 195 -8.42 15.03 -8.43
C ILE A 195 -9.17 16.19 -7.76
N ILE A 196 -9.34 17.33 -8.44
CA ILE A 196 -9.99 18.51 -7.87
C ILE A 196 -11.48 18.31 -7.59
N ARG A 197 -12.15 17.40 -8.31
CA ARG A 197 -13.58 17.07 -8.12
C ARG A 197 -13.79 16.00 -7.05
N THR A 198 -12.78 15.21 -6.73
CA THR A 198 -12.88 14.15 -5.73
C THR A 198 -12.51 14.70 -4.36
N PRO A 199 -13.43 14.72 -3.38
CA PRO A 199 -13.07 15.10 -2.02
C PRO A 199 -12.12 14.04 -1.43
N ASN A 200 -10.97 14.49 -0.95
CA ASN A 200 -10.06 13.68 -0.17
C ASN A 200 -10.45 13.79 1.31
N THR A 201 -10.56 12.64 1.98
CA THR A 201 -10.67 12.60 3.43
C THR A 201 -9.33 13.03 4.00
N ASP A 202 -9.29 14.18 4.66
CA ASP A 202 -8.11 14.60 5.40
C ASP A 202 -7.91 13.68 6.60
N ILE A 203 -6.84 12.89 6.54
CA ILE A 203 -6.51 11.92 7.59
C ILE A 203 -5.89 12.62 8.82
N ASN A 204 -5.56 13.92 8.73
CA ASN A 204 -4.88 14.66 9.81
C ASN A 204 -5.58 15.95 10.29
N SER A 205 -6.82 16.21 9.87
CA SER A 205 -7.80 17.21 10.34
C SER A 205 -7.35 18.61 10.80
N HIS A 206 -6.12 19.06 10.53
CA HIS A 206 -5.56 20.26 11.13
C HIS A 206 -5.07 21.19 10.02
N LYS A 207 -5.99 22.09 9.61
CA LYS A 207 -5.78 23.41 9.00
C LYS A 207 -5.79 23.57 7.47
N SER A 208 -5.80 22.52 6.66
CA SER A 208 -6.24 22.62 5.26
C SER A 208 -6.60 21.23 4.72
N ILE A 209 -7.71 21.12 4.00
CA ILE A 209 -8.10 19.86 3.37
C ILE A 209 -7.09 19.59 2.26
N ALA A 210 -6.12 18.71 2.54
CA ALA A 210 -5.18 18.23 1.53
C ALA A 210 -5.99 17.65 0.35
N LEU A 211 -5.61 18.01 -0.88
CA LEU A 211 -6.15 17.40 -2.09
C LEU A 211 -5.77 15.92 -2.19
N GLY A 212 -4.63 15.55 -1.60
CA GLY A 212 -4.12 14.19 -1.56
C GLY A 212 -2.63 14.15 -1.24
N TYR A 213 -1.99 13.06 -1.66
CA TYR A 213 -0.62 12.71 -1.29
C TYR A 213 0.18 12.34 -2.54
N LEU A 214 1.30 13.02 -2.77
CA LEU A 214 2.20 12.78 -3.89
C LEU A 214 3.39 11.91 -3.47
N ASP A 215 3.49 10.74 -4.08
CA ASP A 215 4.60 9.79 -3.94
C ASP A 215 5.62 10.05 -5.04
N TYR A 216 6.68 10.78 -4.67
CA TYR A 216 7.77 11.13 -5.57
C TYR A 216 8.61 9.92 -6.00
N LYS A 217 8.64 8.84 -5.20
CA LYS A 217 9.45 7.64 -5.49
C LYS A 217 8.77 6.76 -6.53
N ASN A 218 7.44 6.69 -6.50
CA ASN A 218 6.64 5.87 -7.40
C ASN A 218 5.84 6.69 -8.42
N TYR A 219 6.06 8.01 -8.47
CA TYR A 219 5.44 8.95 -9.41
C TYR A 219 3.90 8.86 -9.43
N ARG A 220 3.30 8.76 -8.25
CA ARG A 220 1.87 8.48 -8.08
C ARG A 220 1.24 9.47 -7.12
N PHE A 221 0.05 9.95 -7.46
CA PHE A 221 -0.78 10.74 -6.57
C PHE A 221 -1.88 9.88 -5.98
N TYR A 222 -2.12 9.99 -4.67
CA TYR A 222 -3.15 9.24 -3.95
C TYR A 222 -4.22 10.17 -3.39
N GLN A 223 -5.48 9.74 -3.48
CA GLN A 223 -6.59 10.32 -2.71
C GLN A 223 -7.26 9.23 -1.89
N VAL A 224 -7.43 9.47 -0.61
CA VAL A 224 -8.13 8.59 0.31
C VAL A 224 -9.55 9.10 0.44
N VAL A 225 -10.51 8.27 0.06
CA VAL A 225 -11.93 8.58 0.15
C VAL A 225 -12.52 7.64 1.19
N PHE A 226 -12.75 8.18 2.38
CA PHE A 226 -13.36 7.48 3.49
C PHE A 226 -14.81 7.95 3.65
N LYS A 227 -15.75 7.05 3.37
CA LYS A 227 -17.19 7.26 3.57
C LYS A 227 -17.60 6.46 4.78
N TYR A 228 -17.36 7.02 5.96
CA TYR A 228 -17.79 6.45 7.23
C TYR A 228 -19.17 6.99 7.58
N ASP A 229 -20.15 6.10 7.65
CA ASP A 229 -21.49 6.41 8.15
C ASP A 229 -21.69 5.64 9.46
N HIS A 230 -21.42 6.31 10.59
CA HIS A 230 -21.55 5.77 11.95
C HIS A 230 -22.90 5.08 12.23
N ILE A 231 -23.94 5.36 11.43
CA ILE A 231 -25.29 4.83 11.61
C ILE A 231 -25.51 3.54 10.81
N ASN A 232 -24.92 3.42 9.61
CA ASN A 232 -25.18 2.31 8.67
C ASN A 232 -23.96 1.44 8.37
N HIS A 233 -23.01 1.34 9.30
CA HIS A 233 -21.79 0.59 9.05
C HIS A 233 -22.05 -0.90 8.79
N PRO A 234 -21.49 -1.47 7.71
CA PRO A 234 -21.60 -2.90 7.48
C PRO A 234 -20.91 -3.65 8.60
N THR A 235 -21.62 -4.64 9.16
CA THR A 235 -21.10 -5.55 10.16
C THR A 235 -21.21 -6.99 9.68
N ILE A 236 -20.23 -7.82 10.05
CA ILE A 236 -20.33 -9.28 9.91
C ILE A 236 -20.23 -9.87 11.31
N LYS A 237 -21.28 -10.61 11.72
CA LYS A 237 -21.39 -11.19 13.08
C LYS A 237 -21.20 -10.14 14.19
N GLY A 238 -21.75 -8.94 14.00
CA GLY A 238 -21.67 -7.83 14.97
C GLY A 238 -20.33 -7.12 15.04
N LYS A 239 -19.36 -7.45 14.17
CA LYS A 239 -18.08 -6.74 14.05
C LYS A 239 -18.11 -5.81 12.85
N GLU A 240 -17.71 -4.55 13.05
CA GLU A 240 -17.52 -3.58 11.97
C GLU A 240 -16.55 -4.13 10.91
N ILE A 241 -16.90 -3.92 9.64
CA ILE A 241 -16.03 -4.24 8.52
C ILE A 241 -15.83 -3.01 7.64
N ILE A 242 -14.63 -2.91 7.08
CA ILE A 242 -14.34 -1.94 6.03
C ILE A 242 -14.51 -2.65 4.70
N THR A 243 -15.14 -1.96 3.76
CA THR A 243 -15.44 -2.46 2.42
C THR A 243 -14.97 -1.43 1.40
N LYS A 244 -14.92 -1.80 0.12
CA LYS A 244 -14.57 -0.86 -0.97
C LYS A 244 -15.57 0.30 -1.07
N THR A 245 -16.76 0.19 -0.47
CA THR A 245 -17.74 1.28 -0.43
C THR A 245 -17.46 2.26 0.72
N THR A 246 -16.80 1.83 1.80
CA THR A 246 -16.45 2.70 2.93
C THR A 246 -15.04 3.29 2.82
N LEU A 247 -14.10 2.59 2.19
CA LEU A 247 -12.75 3.07 1.94
C LEU A 247 -12.35 2.86 0.48
N GLN A 248 -11.86 3.92 -0.15
CA GLN A 248 -11.24 3.86 -1.46
C GLN A 248 -9.92 4.63 -1.47
N ILE A 249 -8.86 4.02 -1.99
CA ILE A 249 -7.59 4.70 -2.29
C ILE A 249 -7.54 4.87 -3.80
N LYS A 250 -7.89 6.06 -4.27
CA LYS A 250 -7.73 6.42 -5.67
C LYS A 250 -6.26 6.73 -5.95
N SER A 251 -5.81 6.37 -7.13
CA SER A 251 -4.43 6.54 -7.56
C SER A 251 -4.37 7.15 -8.95
N TYR A 252 -3.43 8.05 -9.16
CA TYR A 252 -3.19 8.71 -10.45
C TYR A 252 -1.72 8.67 -10.78
N ARG A 253 -1.41 8.32 -12.03
CA ARG A 253 -0.04 8.20 -12.51
C ARG A 253 0.47 9.54 -13.02
N HIS A 254 1.69 9.90 -12.65
CA HIS A 254 2.36 11.15 -13.06
C HIS A 254 3.70 10.93 -13.78
N ASP A 255 4.11 9.69 -14.07
CA ASP A 255 5.30 9.43 -14.90
C ASP A 255 5.00 9.23 -16.39
N ARG A 256 5.95 9.68 -17.21
CA ARG A 256 6.19 9.27 -18.59
C ARG A 256 7.29 8.22 -18.60
N VAL A 257 7.04 7.10 -19.26
CA VAL A 257 8.10 6.12 -19.54
C VAL A 257 8.85 6.55 -20.79
N VAL A 258 10.17 6.62 -20.70
CA VAL A 258 11.05 6.98 -21.81
C VAL A 258 12.11 5.90 -22.00
N ASN A 259 12.48 5.64 -23.26
CA ASN A 259 13.64 4.81 -23.54
C ASN A 259 14.91 5.63 -23.28
N MET A 260 15.62 5.34 -22.19
CA MET A 260 16.87 6.03 -21.85
C MET A 260 18.07 5.58 -22.71
N MET A 261 17.91 4.64 -23.66
CA MET A 261 19.00 4.22 -24.56
C MET A 261 19.20 5.11 -25.79
N SER A 262 18.43 6.19 -25.96
CA SER A 262 18.57 7.10 -27.12
C SER A 262 19.23 8.45 -26.80
N SER A 263 19.72 8.68 -25.58
CA SER A 263 20.49 9.89 -25.25
C SER A 263 21.98 9.59 -25.16
N SER A 264 22.59 9.30 -26.31
CA SER A 264 23.99 9.63 -26.54
C SER A 264 24.05 11.15 -26.76
N PHE A 265 24.62 11.86 -25.78
CA PHE A 265 25.09 13.23 -25.95
C PHE A 265 26.22 13.28 -26.98
#